data_AF-A0A3D2FLF6-F1
#
_entry.id   AF-A0A3D2FLF6-F1
#
_cell.length_a   1.000
_cell.length_b   1.000
_cell.length_c   1.000
_cell.angle_alpha   90.00
_cell.angle_beta   90.00
_cell.angle_gamma   90.00
#
_symmetry.space_group_name_H-M   'P 1'
#
loop_
_entity.id
_entity.type
_entity.pdbx_description
1 polymer ?
#
loop_
_entity_poly.entity_id
_entity_poly.type
_entity_poly.pdbx_seq_one_letter_code
_entity_poly.pdbx_strand_id
1 'polypeptide(L)'
;MSEDEKGGKKEAMRKKALGELGELVALKTLVDHGFEKITHLNDTKRRNYPFADLLAEKDGKRYAISVKARNKFQKNGTLNSRYNLSQAHVAAVEAELNAEAFWMAIPFEKNSYSVRFGSVAELKDANGKPLSGIPMGEDCAYGKEWIKDKPHYFDFSYFTNTN
;
A
#
# COMPACT_ATOMS: atom_id res chain seq x y z
N MET A 1 33.25 5.58 -4.62
CA MET A 1 31.96 5.03 -4.16
C MET A 1 32.21 3.71 -3.49
N SER A 2 32.00 3.63 -2.18
CA SER A 2 32.18 2.40 -1.40
C SER A 2 31.12 1.34 -1.74
N GLU A 3 31.35 0.08 -1.39
CA GLU A 3 30.39 -1.01 -1.59
C GLU A 3 29.09 -0.77 -0.80
N ASP A 4 29.18 -0.14 0.36
CA ASP A 4 28.04 0.25 1.20
C ASP A 4 27.13 1.29 0.53
N GLU A 5 27.72 2.30 -0.15
CA GLU A 5 26.96 3.30 -0.90
C GLU A 5 26.22 2.69 -2.10
N LYS A 6 26.83 1.68 -2.75
CA LYS A 6 26.20 0.94 -3.86
C LYS A 6 25.04 0.07 -3.37
N GLY A 7 25.20 -0.60 -2.23
CA GLY A 7 24.17 -1.42 -1.60
C GLY A 7 22.91 -0.62 -1.23
N GLY A 8 23.10 0.55 -0.60
CA GLY A 8 21.99 1.44 -0.21
C GLY A 8 21.20 1.97 -1.40
N LYS A 9 21.88 2.38 -2.49
CA LYS A 9 21.22 2.84 -3.73
C LYS A 9 20.38 1.74 -4.37
N LYS A 10 20.90 0.51 -4.46
CA LYS A 10 20.17 -0.63 -5.03
C LYS A 10 18.92 -0.96 -4.21
N GLU A 11 19.02 -0.93 -2.88
CA GLU A 11 17.86 -1.16 -2.02
C GLU A 11 16.77 -0.10 -2.17
N ALA A 12 17.14 1.18 -2.24
CA ALA A 12 16.20 2.28 -2.47
C ALA A 12 15.46 2.13 -3.81
N MET A 13 16.18 1.79 -4.88
CA MET A 13 15.59 1.56 -6.20
C MET A 13 14.61 0.38 -6.21
N ARG A 14 14.96 -0.74 -5.55
CA ARG A 14 14.05 -1.89 -5.41
C ARG A 14 12.76 -1.53 -4.67
N LYS A 15 12.87 -0.81 -3.54
CA LYS A 15 11.69 -0.38 -2.77
C LYS A 15 10.79 0.55 -3.58
N LYS A 16 11.39 1.45 -4.36
CA LYS A 16 10.66 2.35 -5.27
C LYS A 16 9.92 1.57 -6.36
N ALA A 17 10.62 0.68 -7.06
CA ALA A 17 10.02 -0.15 -8.11
C ALA A 17 8.90 -1.07 -7.58
N LEU A 18 9.05 -1.62 -6.37
CA LEU A 18 8.00 -2.40 -5.72
C LEU A 18 6.78 -1.53 -5.35
N GLY A 19 7.02 -0.28 -4.94
CA GLY A 19 5.97 0.70 -4.71
C GLY A 19 5.17 0.98 -5.99
N GLU A 20 5.85 1.30 -7.08
CA GLU A 20 5.25 1.56 -8.41
C GLU A 20 4.46 0.34 -8.92
N LEU A 21 5.01 -0.87 -8.79
CA LEU A 21 4.29 -2.11 -9.12
C LEU A 21 3.03 -2.27 -8.26
N GLY A 22 3.13 -1.94 -6.97
CA GLY A 22 2.00 -1.89 -6.06
C GLY A 22 0.89 -0.96 -6.51
N GLU A 23 1.24 0.26 -6.91
CA GLU A 23 0.29 1.25 -7.42
C GLU A 23 -0.42 0.76 -8.68
N LEU A 24 0.29 0.07 -9.60
CA LEU A 24 -0.33 -0.56 -10.77
C LEU A 24 -1.32 -1.66 -10.40
N VAL A 25 -0.97 -2.52 -9.44
CA VAL A 25 -1.89 -3.55 -8.92
C VAL A 25 -3.09 -2.92 -8.22
N ALA A 26 -2.89 -1.82 -7.48
CA ALA A 26 -3.95 -1.08 -6.82
C ALA A 26 -4.94 -0.50 -7.83
N LEU A 27 -4.45 0.17 -8.88
CA LEU A 27 -5.27 0.70 -9.97
C LEU A 27 -6.15 -0.39 -10.57
N LYS A 28 -5.55 -1.53 -10.96
CA LYS A 28 -6.30 -2.65 -11.51
C LYS A 28 -7.35 -3.16 -10.54
N THR A 29 -6.99 -3.32 -9.26
CA THR A 29 -7.90 -3.87 -8.25
C THR A 29 -9.09 -2.95 -8.01
N LEU A 30 -8.88 -1.63 -8.01
CA LEU A 30 -9.95 -0.64 -7.91
C LEU A 30 -10.91 -0.73 -9.10
N VAL A 31 -10.39 -0.82 -10.33
CA VAL A 31 -11.21 -1.03 -11.54
C VAL A 31 -12.04 -2.31 -11.43
N ASP A 32 -11.41 -3.43 -11.05
CA ASP A 32 -12.09 -4.72 -10.88
C ASP A 32 -13.22 -4.65 -9.81
N HIS A 33 -13.13 -3.72 -8.86
CA HIS A 33 -14.13 -3.49 -7.80
C HIS A 33 -15.12 -2.35 -8.11
N GLY A 34 -15.15 -1.87 -9.34
CA GLY A 34 -16.13 -0.87 -9.81
C GLY A 34 -15.86 0.55 -9.32
N PHE A 35 -14.62 0.88 -8.98
CA PHE A 35 -14.24 2.27 -8.77
C PHE A 35 -14.05 2.98 -10.12
N GLU A 36 -14.39 4.27 -10.13
CA GLU A 36 -14.34 5.14 -11.29
C GLU A 36 -13.47 6.37 -11.00
N LYS A 37 -13.17 7.14 -12.05
CA LYS A 37 -12.38 8.39 -11.99
C LYS A 37 -11.08 8.28 -11.18
N ILE A 38 -10.42 7.12 -11.30
CA ILE A 38 -9.21 6.82 -10.54
C ILE A 38 -8.07 7.69 -11.06
N THR A 39 -7.44 8.44 -10.16
CA THR A 39 -6.40 9.43 -10.47
C THR A 39 -5.18 9.19 -9.60
N HIS A 40 -3.99 9.22 -10.21
CA HIS A 40 -2.73 9.18 -9.49
C HIS A 40 -2.36 10.59 -8.98
N LEU A 41 -2.31 10.76 -7.65
CA LEU A 41 -2.13 12.08 -7.03
C LEU A 41 -0.72 12.61 -7.20
N ASN A 42 0.27 11.72 -7.30
CA ASN A 42 1.66 12.10 -7.52
C ASN A 42 1.88 12.73 -8.91
N ASP A 43 1.06 12.38 -9.91
CA ASP A 43 1.18 12.91 -11.27
C ASP A 43 0.31 14.16 -11.49
N THR A 44 -0.85 14.22 -10.83
CA THR A 44 -1.86 15.25 -11.10
C THR A 44 -1.82 16.44 -10.15
N LYS A 45 -1.30 16.27 -8.93
CA LYS A 45 -1.22 17.35 -7.92
C LYS A 45 0.21 17.77 -7.67
N ARG A 46 1.02 16.87 -7.12
CA ARG A 46 2.44 17.06 -6.87
C ARG A 46 3.10 15.74 -6.52
N ARG A 47 4.38 15.63 -6.86
CA ARG A 47 5.22 14.51 -6.43
C ARG A 47 5.23 14.40 -4.90
N ASN A 48 5.12 13.18 -4.39
CA ASN A 48 5.06 12.86 -2.96
C ASN A 48 3.85 13.53 -2.29
N TYR A 49 2.66 13.35 -2.85
CA TYR A 49 1.43 13.86 -2.25
C TYR A 49 1.28 13.29 -0.81
N PRO A 50 0.86 14.10 0.18
CA PRO A 50 0.78 13.63 1.55
C PRO A 50 -0.21 12.47 1.69
N PHE A 51 0.19 11.43 2.43
CA PHE A 51 -0.63 10.28 2.81
C PHE A 51 -1.13 9.39 1.65
N ALA A 52 -1.84 9.93 0.67
CA ALA A 52 -2.52 9.21 -0.39
C ALA A 52 -1.74 9.20 -1.71
N ASP A 53 -1.80 8.07 -2.40
CA ASP A 53 -1.20 7.85 -3.71
C ASP A 53 -2.26 7.94 -4.82
N LEU A 54 -3.48 7.48 -4.53
CA LEU A 54 -4.61 7.43 -5.45
C LEU A 54 -5.82 8.20 -4.91
N LEU A 55 -6.60 8.79 -5.81
CA LEU A 55 -7.94 9.29 -5.56
C LEU A 55 -8.91 8.54 -6.47
N ALA A 56 -9.99 8.00 -5.93
CA ALA A 56 -10.99 7.26 -6.71
C ALA A 56 -12.41 7.61 -6.27
N GLU A 57 -13.39 7.38 -7.14
CA GLU A 57 -14.81 7.53 -6.83
C GLU A 57 -15.53 6.19 -6.88
N LYS A 58 -16.50 5.97 -5.99
CA LYS A 58 -17.42 4.83 -6.05
C LYS A 58 -18.73 5.20 -5.36
N ASP A 59 -19.86 4.90 -5.99
CA ASP A 59 -21.20 5.17 -5.45
C ASP A 59 -21.38 6.64 -5.00
N GLY A 60 -20.81 7.58 -5.77
CA GLY A 60 -20.85 9.02 -5.49
C GLY A 60 -19.93 9.49 -4.33
N LYS A 61 -19.15 8.60 -3.73
CA LYS A 61 -18.17 8.91 -2.68
C LYS A 61 -16.76 8.94 -3.22
N ARG A 62 -15.90 9.78 -2.61
CA ARG A 62 -14.48 9.90 -2.94
C ARG A 62 -13.62 9.20 -1.91
N TYR A 63 -12.56 8.55 -2.38
CA TYR A 63 -11.65 7.73 -1.60
C TYR A 63 -10.21 8.20 -1.85
N ALA A 64 -9.56 8.75 -0.82
CA ALA A 64 -8.13 9.07 -0.83
C ALA A 64 -7.37 7.86 -0.29
N ILE A 65 -6.64 7.15 -1.15
CA ILE A 65 -6.11 5.81 -0.88
C ILE A 65 -4.59 5.84 -0.79
N SER A 66 -4.05 5.38 0.35
CA SER A 66 -2.63 5.11 0.52
C SER A 66 -2.29 3.67 0.17
N VAL A 67 -1.38 3.46 -0.78
CA VAL A 67 -0.94 2.13 -1.22
C VAL A 67 0.32 1.72 -0.46
N LYS A 68 0.36 0.46 -0.03
CA LYS A 68 1.48 -0.13 0.72
C LYS A 68 1.82 -1.49 0.14
N ALA A 69 2.67 -1.49 -0.88
CA ALA A 69 3.26 -2.70 -1.44
C ALA A 69 4.56 -3.09 -0.74
N ARG A 70 4.64 -4.32 -0.26
CA ARG A 70 5.79 -4.84 0.49
C ARG A 70 5.94 -6.33 0.24
N ASN A 71 7.16 -6.85 0.45
CA ASN A 71 7.35 -8.28 0.59
C ASN A 71 6.59 -8.78 1.84
N LYS A 72 5.83 -9.87 1.68
CA LYS A 72 5.07 -10.52 2.76
C LYS A 72 5.99 -11.00 3.88
N PHE A 73 7.17 -11.50 3.52
CA PHE A 73 8.17 -11.99 4.47
C PHE A 73 9.41 -11.07 4.51
N GLN A 74 9.99 -10.98 5.70
CA GLN A 74 11.26 -10.29 5.97
C GLN A 74 12.45 -11.15 5.52
N LYS A 75 13.67 -10.60 5.59
CA LYS A 75 14.91 -11.28 5.21
C LYS A 75 15.14 -12.59 5.98
N ASN A 76 14.73 -12.63 7.24
CA ASN A 76 14.84 -13.79 8.12
C ASN A 76 13.67 -14.80 7.93
N GLY A 77 12.82 -14.60 6.91
CA GLY A 77 11.67 -15.46 6.63
C GLY A 77 10.45 -15.22 7.53
N THR A 78 10.53 -14.33 8.52
CA THR A 78 9.36 -14.03 9.37
C THR A 78 8.37 -13.13 8.65
N LEU A 79 7.09 -13.21 9.05
CA LEU A 79 6.04 -12.36 8.50
C LEU A 79 6.39 -10.88 8.72
N ASN A 80 6.21 -10.07 7.69
CA ASN A 80 6.19 -8.62 7.80
C ASN A 80 4.81 -8.19 8.34
N SER A 81 4.66 -8.31 9.66
CA SER A 81 3.37 -8.25 10.36
C SER A 81 2.74 -6.87 10.45
N ARG A 82 3.43 -5.80 10.03
CA ARG A 82 2.89 -4.43 10.05
C ARG A 82 3.46 -3.57 8.94
N TYR A 83 2.59 -2.90 8.18
CA TYR A 83 2.99 -1.90 7.20
C TYR A 83 2.77 -0.50 7.73
N ASN A 84 3.83 0.30 7.82
CA ASN A 84 3.75 1.66 8.34
C ASN A 84 2.81 2.53 7.50
N LEU A 85 1.91 3.23 8.18
CA LEU A 85 0.96 4.16 7.59
C LEU A 85 0.85 5.37 8.51
N SER A 86 1.50 6.48 8.12
CA SER A 86 1.42 7.72 8.90
C SER A 86 0.03 8.34 8.72
N GLN A 87 -0.66 8.61 9.83
CA GLN A 87 -1.97 9.26 9.82
C GLN A 87 -1.89 10.79 10.01
N ALA A 88 -0.69 11.36 10.10
CA ALA A 88 -0.49 12.78 10.47
C ALA A 88 -1.16 13.79 9.53
N HIS A 89 -1.35 13.42 8.26
CA HIS A 89 -1.93 14.30 7.23
C HIS A 89 -3.34 13.89 6.80
N VAL A 90 -3.94 12.88 7.43
CA VAL A 90 -5.24 12.32 7.02
C VAL A 90 -6.32 13.40 7.00
N ALA A 91 -6.54 14.08 8.13
CA ALA A 91 -7.60 15.10 8.23
C ALA A 91 -7.43 16.25 7.21
N ALA A 92 -6.19 16.65 6.92
CA ALA A 92 -5.91 17.69 5.93
C ALA A 92 -6.24 17.21 4.51
N VAL A 93 -5.88 15.97 4.17
CA VAL A 93 -6.15 15.37 2.86
C VAL A 93 -7.64 15.13 2.66
N GLU A 94 -8.34 14.63 3.68
CA GLU A 94 -9.79 14.42 3.62
C GLU A 94 -10.53 15.73 3.34
N ALA A 95 -10.13 16.81 4.02
CA ALA A 95 -10.68 18.15 3.81
C ALA A 95 -10.34 18.71 2.42
N GLU A 96 -9.08 18.61 1.98
CA GLU A 96 -8.63 19.14 0.69
C GLU A 96 -9.29 18.44 -0.50
N LEU A 97 -9.43 17.12 -0.43
CA LEU A 97 -9.94 16.30 -1.53
C LEU A 97 -11.45 16.06 -1.46
N ASN A 98 -12.10 16.44 -0.35
CA ASN A 98 -13.47 16.07 -0.01
C ASN A 98 -13.68 14.56 -0.18
N ALA A 99 -12.83 13.78 0.48
CA ALA A 99 -12.71 12.33 0.32
C ALA A 99 -12.49 11.66 1.67
N GLU A 100 -12.92 10.40 1.80
CA GLU A 100 -12.62 9.57 2.97
C GLU A 100 -11.24 8.91 2.81
N ALA A 101 -10.46 8.82 3.90
CA ALA A 101 -9.14 8.22 3.87
C ALA A 101 -9.18 6.69 3.98
N PHE A 102 -8.54 6.04 3.02
CA PHE A 102 -8.46 4.58 2.90
C PHE A 102 -7.01 4.13 2.71
N TRP A 103 -6.78 2.83 2.90
CA TRP A 103 -5.51 2.20 2.64
C TRP A 103 -5.68 0.92 1.83
N MET A 104 -4.64 0.58 1.08
CA MET A 104 -4.52 -0.68 0.36
C MET A 104 -3.17 -1.31 0.64
N ALA A 105 -3.17 -2.48 1.26
CA ALA A 105 -1.97 -3.28 1.49
C ALA A 105 -1.84 -4.37 0.42
N ILE A 106 -0.66 -4.46 -0.18
CA ILE A 106 -0.36 -5.41 -1.26
C ILE A 106 0.90 -6.20 -0.86
N PRO A 107 0.75 -7.24 -0.02
CA PRO A 107 1.84 -8.18 0.25
C PRO A 107 2.17 -8.98 -1.02
N PHE A 108 3.43 -8.94 -1.42
CA PHE A 108 3.96 -9.79 -2.48
C PHE A 108 4.75 -10.97 -1.90
N GLU A 109 4.57 -12.12 -2.52
CA GLU A 109 5.42 -13.30 -2.40
C GLU A 109 6.17 -13.52 -3.72
N LYS A 110 6.91 -14.62 -3.82
CA LYS A 110 7.72 -14.91 -5.02
C LYS A 110 6.86 -15.07 -6.28
N ASN A 111 5.69 -15.69 -6.17
CA ASN A 111 4.86 -16.08 -7.30
C ASN A 111 3.40 -15.60 -7.16
N SER A 112 3.08 -14.85 -6.11
CA SER A 112 1.70 -14.47 -5.78
C SER A 112 1.65 -13.15 -5.04
N TYR A 113 0.47 -12.54 -5.04
CA TYR A 113 0.17 -11.36 -4.23
C TYR A 113 -1.24 -11.44 -3.67
N SER A 114 -1.45 -10.73 -2.57
CA SER A 114 -2.79 -10.51 -2.01
C SER A 114 -3.09 -9.01 -1.99
N VAL A 115 -4.36 -8.65 -1.86
CA VAL A 115 -4.79 -7.26 -1.70
C VAL A 115 -5.78 -7.17 -0.56
N ARG A 116 -5.48 -6.29 0.40
CA ARG A 116 -6.36 -5.94 1.50
C ARG A 116 -6.67 -4.45 1.45
N PHE A 117 -7.94 -4.10 1.63
CA PHE A 117 -8.44 -2.73 1.53
C PHE A 117 -9.28 -2.38 2.75
N GLY A 118 -9.06 -1.22 3.33
CA GLY A 118 -9.77 -0.80 4.54
C GLY A 118 -9.77 0.71 4.74
N SER A 119 -10.64 1.18 5.63
CA SER A 119 -10.71 2.59 5.99
C SER A 119 -9.60 2.95 6.98
N VAL A 120 -9.12 4.19 6.99
CA VAL A 120 -8.23 4.64 8.07
C VAL A 120 -8.99 4.75 9.39
N ALA A 121 -10.28 5.09 9.34
CA ALA A 121 -11.14 5.25 10.51
C ALA A 121 -11.23 3.99 11.39
N GLU A 122 -11.12 2.80 10.79
CA GLU A 122 -11.13 1.52 11.50
C GLU A 122 -9.78 1.17 12.14
N LEU A 123 -8.66 1.80 11.75
CA LEU A 123 -7.31 1.51 12.26
C LEU A 123 -7.10 2.10 13.66
N LYS A 124 -7.84 1.57 14.62
CA LYS A 124 -7.81 1.94 16.04
C LYS A 124 -7.62 0.70 16.90
N ASP A 125 -6.91 0.85 18.02
CA ASP A 125 -6.81 -0.20 19.04
C ASP A 125 -8.11 -0.34 19.84
N ALA A 126 -8.15 -1.30 20.77
CA ALA A 126 -9.32 -1.56 21.62
C ALA A 126 -9.76 -0.36 22.48
N ASN A 127 -8.87 0.62 22.70
CA ASN A 127 -9.16 1.85 23.43
C ASN A 127 -9.53 3.01 22.49
N GLY A 128 -9.66 2.77 21.19
CA GLY A 128 -9.97 3.77 20.18
C GLY A 128 -8.77 4.61 19.72
N LYS A 129 -7.55 4.29 20.14
CA LYS A 129 -6.34 5.05 19.75
C LYS A 129 -5.89 4.66 18.33
N PRO A 130 -5.53 5.60 17.46
CA PRO A 130 -5.04 5.30 16.11
C PRO A 130 -3.80 4.39 16.12
N LEU A 131 -3.79 3.40 15.23
CA LEU A 131 -2.64 2.54 14.97
C LEU A 131 -1.59 3.24 14.10
N SER A 132 -0.32 2.93 14.31
CA SER A 132 0.80 3.46 13.52
C SER A 132 1.04 2.76 12.18
N GLY A 133 0.19 1.79 11.83
CA GLY A 133 0.30 1.02 10.60
C GLY A 133 -0.81 -0.01 10.45
N ILE A 134 -0.79 -0.70 9.30
CA ILE A 134 -1.73 -1.75 8.91
C ILE A 134 -1.21 -3.09 9.44
N PRO A 135 -1.92 -3.79 10.34
CA PRO A 135 -1.55 -5.14 10.75
C PRO A 135 -1.71 -6.14 9.59
N MET A 136 -0.79 -7.10 9.45
CA MET A 136 -0.72 -8.03 8.31
C MET A 136 -0.72 -9.51 8.74
N GLY A 137 -1.20 -9.81 9.95
CA GLY A 137 -1.40 -11.19 10.42
C GLY A 137 -2.46 -11.95 9.62
N GLU A 138 -2.46 -13.28 9.77
CA GLU A 138 -3.52 -14.16 9.23
C GLU A 138 -4.88 -13.78 9.80
N ASP A 139 -4.94 -13.50 11.11
CA ASP A 139 -6.14 -13.05 11.82
C ASP A 139 -6.28 -11.51 11.85
N CYS A 140 -5.85 -10.82 10.79
CA CYS A 140 -6.01 -9.37 10.73
C CYS A 140 -7.49 -8.99 10.74
N ALA A 141 -7.92 -8.33 11.82
CA ALA A 141 -9.29 -7.86 11.98
C ALA A 141 -9.62 -6.57 11.21
N TYR A 142 -8.64 -5.99 10.51
CA TYR A 142 -8.79 -4.72 9.80
C TYR A 142 -8.87 -4.92 8.29
N GLY A 143 -9.73 -4.14 7.65
CA GLY A 143 -9.99 -4.17 6.22
C GLY A 143 -10.65 -5.46 5.75
N LYS A 144 -10.85 -5.52 4.45
CA LYS A 144 -11.34 -6.70 3.74
C LYS A 144 -10.28 -7.20 2.78
N GLU A 145 -10.09 -8.51 2.77
CA GLU A 145 -9.29 -9.17 1.74
C GLU A 145 -10.09 -9.21 0.43
N TRP A 146 -9.60 -8.51 -0.58
CA TRP A 146 -10.18 -8.46 -1.92
C TRP A 146 -9.58 -9.50 -2.84
N ILE A 147 -8.29 -9.78 -2.66
CA ILE A 147 -7.55 -10.77 -3.44
C ILE A 147 -6.68 -11.57 -2.48
N LYS A 148 -6.72 -12.89 -2.59
CA LYS A 148 -5.89 -13.80 -1.80
C LYS A 148 -5.02 -14.65 -2.73
N ASP A 149 -3.70 -14.60 -2.49
CA ASP A 149 -2.66 -15.45 -3.07
C ASP A 149 -2.79 -15.59 -4.61
N LYS A 150 -3.14 -14.50 -5.28
CA LYS A 150 -3.32 -14.48 -6.74
C LYS A 150 -1.97 -14.64 -7.43
N PRO A 151 -1.81 -15.60 -8.36
CA PRO A 151 -0.56 -15.77 -9.08
C PRO A 151 -0.15 -14.52 -9.84
N HIS A 152 1.15 -14.27 -9.92
CA HIS A 152 1.75 -13.32 -10.84
C HIS A 152 2.95 -13.93 -11.56
N TYR A 153 3.30 -13.37 -12.70
CA TYR A 153 4.39 -13.84 -13.55
C TYR A 153 5.53 -12.83 -13.69
N PHE A 154 5.56 -11.83 -12.82
CA PHE A 154 6.68 -10.90 -12.72
C PHE A 154 7.96 -11.66 -12.35
N ASP A 155 9.10 -11.28 -12.95
CA ASP A 155 10.40 -11.72 -12.46
C ASP A 155 10.65 -11.08 -11.09
N PHE A 156 10.31 -11.84 -10.05
CA PHE A 156 10.38 -11.34 -8.69
C PHE A 156 11.78 -11.40 -8.10
N SER A 157 12.77 -11.96 -8.81
CA SER A 157 14.16 -12.08 -8.33
C SER A 157 14.75 -10.71 -7.98
N TYR A 158 14.42 -9.68 -8.76
CA TYR A 158 14.83 -8.29 -8.49
C TYR A 158 14.25 -7.71 -7.20
N PHE A 159 13.06 -8.17 -6.77
CA PHE A 159 12.34 -7.67 -5.60
C PHE A 159 12.60 -8.48 -4.33
N THR A 160 13.22 -9.65 -4.45
CA THR A 160 13.55 -10.48 -3.28
C THR A 160 14.49 -9.74 -2.32
N ASN A 161 14.23 -9.94 -1.03
CA ASN A 161 15.02 -9.38 0.05
C ASN A 161 16.28 -10.22 0.36
N THR A 162 16.44 -11.38 -0.28
CA THR A 162 17.59 -12.28 -0.16
C THR A 162 18.78 -11.76 -0.98
N ASN A 163 19.97 -11.80 -0.38
CA ASN A 163 21.23 -11.64 -1.10
C ASN A 163 21.53 -12.88 -1.92
#